data_AF-A0A935KN72-F1
#
_entry.id   AF-A0A935KN72-F1
#
_cell.length_a   1.000
_cell.length_b   1.000
_cell.length_c   1.000
_cell.angle_alpha   90.00
_cell.angle_beta   90.00
_cell.angle_gamma   90.00
#
_symmetry.space_group_name_H-M   'P 1'
#
loop_
_entity.id
_entity.type
_entity.pdbx_description
1 polymer ?
#
loop_
_entity_poly.entity_id
_entity_poly.type
_entity_poly.pdbx_seq_one_letter_code
_entity_poly.pdbx_strand_id
1 'polypeptide(L)'
;MTRRRDPYSWTVVRLPERDLAELVLELAAPLLDRLGSAPASDDARAAVALAVTFWNASVLASKRWTYPRVKELKDLRKRLRGRQASRDDAATFDLLTERRREHWLDPRLVGSWTYDADDNGVRRLVCTMALPDGVEAEIPPPIEQRVAIAGRFLDEVQISKGGNTALGFPVERHRGVVGDDGTATVYTMMPSALQLFAEGRLPPVGGDPVEVVIGGRELGPLVLTEVRCGGEDYRHDLAVLVFRRAKVEASR
;
A
#
# COMPACT_ATOMS: atom_id res chain seq x y z
N MET A 1 -0.91 -26.56 -19.80
CA MET A 1 0.50 -26.24 -20.11
C MET A 1 0.77 -24.81 -19.68
N THR A 2 1.43 -24.60 -18.54
CA THR A 2 1.87 -23.27 -18.12
C THR A 2 3.11 -22.89 -18.94
N ARG A 3 2.99 -21.89 -19.81
CA ARG A 3 4.13 -21.28 -20.52
C ARG A 3 5.18 -20.91 -19.47
N ARG A 4 6.39 -21.47 -19.59
CA ARG A 4 7.54 -21.07 -18.79
C ARG A 4 7.76 -19.58 -19.01
N ARG A 5 7.71 -18.78 -17.95
CA ARG A 5 7.93 -17.33 -18.00
C ARG A 5 9.33 -17.08 -18.52
N ASP A 6 9.50 -16.08 -19.38
CA ASP A 6 10.79 -15.71 -19.94
C ASP A 6 11.76 -15.37 -18.79
N PRO A 7 12.95 -16.00 -18.71
CA PRO A 7 13.94 -15.70 -17.67
C PRO A 7 14.41 -14.24 -17.67
N TYR A 8 14.17 -13.49 -18.76
CA TYR A 8 14.45 -12.05 -18.84
C TYR A 8 13.23 -11.16 -18.56
N SER A 9 12.12 -11.74 -18.06
CA SER A 9 10.94 -10.96 -17.67
C SER A 9 10.85 -10.79 -16.16
N TRP A 10 10.87 -9.54 -15.70
CA TRP A 10 10.64 -9.18 -14.30
C TRP A 10 9.23 -8.57 -14.11
N THR A 11 8.71 -8.70 -12.90
CA THR A 11 7.49 -8.02 -12.46
C THR A 11 7.91 -6.80 -11.67
N VAL A 12 7.77 -5.61 -12.25
CA VAL A 12 7.93 -4.36 -11.49
C VAL A 12 6.66 -4.13 -10.67
N VAL A 13 6.81 -3.86 -9.39
CA VAL A 13 5.70 -3.61 -8.48
C VAL A 13 6.01 -2.47 -7.54
N ARG A 14 5.06 -1.56 -7.41
CA ARG A 14 5.10 -0.52 -6.40
C ARG A 14 4.86 -1.12 -5.02
N LEU A 15 5.84 -0.96 -4.13
CA LEU A 15 5.70 -1.44 -2.76
C LEU A 15 4.77 -0.53 -1.96
N PRO A 16 3.97 -1.08 -1.02
CA PRO A 16 3.22 -0.24 -0.09
C PRO A 16 4.16 0.63 0.75
N GLU A 17 3.79 1.90 0.94
CA GLU A 17 4.56 2.83 1.79
C GLU A 17 4.52 2.43 3.27
N ARG A 18 3.45 1.75 3.70
CA ARG A 18 3.32 1.25 5.07
C ARG A 18 4.42 0.26 5.41
N ASP A 19 4.99 0.40 6.60
CA ASP A 19 6.10 -0.40 7.07
C ASP A 19 5.77 -1.91 7.12
N LEU A 20 6.73 -2.74 6.74
CA LEU A 20 6.53 -4.20 6.70
C LEU A 20 6.38 -4.80 8.10
N ALA A 21 7.10 -4.29 9.10
CA ALA A 21 6.98 -4.78 10.47
C ALA A 21 5.60 -4.45 11.05
N GLU A 22 5.03 -3.28 10.73
CA GLU A 22 3.65 -2.96 11.11
C GLU A 22 2.64 -3.96 10.54
N LEU A 23 2.75 -4.30 9.25
CA LEU A 23 1.84 -5.26 8.62
C LEU A 23 1.96 -6.67 9.23
N VAL A 24 3.19 -7.09 9.53
CA VAL A 24 3.43 -8.39 10.18
C VAL A 24 2.90 -8.39 11.60
N LEU A 25 3.08 -7.30 12.35
CA LEU A 25 2.50 -7.15 13.69
C LEU A 25 0.98 -7.14 13.66
N GLU A 26 0.36 -6.48 12.69
CA GLU A 26 -1.09 -6.51 12.52
C GLU A 26 -1.61 -7.92 12.20
N LEU A 27 -0.88 -8.67 11.38
CA LEU A 27 -1.18 -10.07 11.13
C LEU A 27 -1.03 -10.93 12.39
N ALA A 28 0.01 -10.67 13.20
CA ALA A 28 0.32 -11.40 14.43
C ALA A 28 -0.54 -10.99 15.63
N ALA A 29 -1.17 -9.82 15.60
CA ALA A 29 -1.91 -9.21 16.70
C ALA A 29 -2.85 -10.20 17.42
N PRO A 30 -3.75 -10.93 16.75
CA PRO A 30 -4.65 -11.84 17.45
C PRO A 30 -3.95 -13.05 18.07
N LEU A 31 -2.74 -13.40 17.63
CA LEU A 31 -1.93 -14.43 18.28
C LEU A 31 -1.28 -13.89 19.55
N LEU A 32 -0.81 -12.64 19.50
CA LEU A 32 -0.25 -11.95 20.65
C LEU A 32 -1.32 -11.68 21.72
N ASP A 33 -2.52 -11.26 21.32
CA ASP A 33 -3.64 -11.00 22.23
C ASP A 33 -4.03 -12.22 23.06
N ARG A 34 -3.96 -13.42 22.46
CA ARG A 34 -4.26 -14.70 23.14
C ARG A 34 -3.26 -15.04 24.24
N LEU A 35 -2.05 -14.50 24.18
CA LEU A 35 -1.03 -14.71 25.19
C LEU A 35 -1.21 -13.79 26.42
N GLY A 36 -2.13 -12.81 26.35
CA GLY A 36 -2.41 -11.85 27.41
C GLY A 36 -1.54 -10.59 27.36
N SER A 37 -1.65 -9.75 28.40
CA SER A 37 -1.03 -8.41 28.44
C SER A 37 0.48 -8.39 28.71
N ALA A 38 1.03 -9.48 29.25
CA ALA A 38 2.46 -9.59 29.57
C ALA A 38 3.00 -10.99 29.21
N PRO A 39 2.99 -11.35 27.91
CA PRO A 39 3.40 -12.69 27.49
C PRO A 39 4.90 -12.89 27.68
N ALA A 40 5.33 -14.13 27.93
CA ALA A 40 6.74 -14.48 27.93
C ALA A 40 7.39 -14.09 26.59
N SER A 41 8.66 -13.67 26.62
CA SER A 41 9.35 -13.19 25.41
C SER A 41 9.40 -14.25 24.32
N ASP A 42 9.62 -15.50 24.69
CA ASP A 42 9.70 -16.61 23.75
C ASP A 42 8.34 -16.96 23.13
N ASP A 43 7.25 -16.89 23.88
CA ASP A 43 5.90 -17.14 23.37
C ASP A 43 5.48 -16.08 22.34
N ALA A 44 5.73 -14.80 22.65
CA ALA A 44 5.43 -13.72 21.72
C ALA A 44 6.32 -13.79 20.47
N ARG A 45 7.60 -14.14 20.64
CA ARG A 45 8.52 -14.36 19.51
C ARG A 45 8.05 -15.53 18.65
N ALA A 46 7.53 -16.61 19.25
CA ALA A 46 6.96 -17.73 18.52
C ALA A 46 5.69 -17.34 17.73
N ALA A 47 4.83 -16.49 18.30
CA ALA A 47 3.65 -15.96 17.61
C ALA A 47 4.05 -15.11 16.39
N VAL A 48 5.02 -14.20 16.54
CA VAL A 48 5.56 -13.40 15.43
C VAL A 48 6.24 -14.29 14.39
N ALA A 49 7.02 -15.28 14.81
CA ALA A 49 7.67 -16.23 13.91
C ALA A 49 6.66 -17.00 13.04
N LEU A 50 5.51 -17.37 13.62
CA LEU A 50 4.43 -18.01 12.88
C LEU A 50 3.81 -17.07 11.85
N ALA A 51 3.53 -15.82 12.22
CA ALA A 51 2.99 -14.82 11.31
C ALA A 51 3.97 -14.52 10.15
N VAL A 52 5.27 -14.38 10.43
CA VAL A 52 6.32 -14.22 9.41
C VAL A 52 6.36 -15.42 8.46
N THR A 53 6.35 -16.64 9.01
CA THR A 53 6.37 -17.88 8.21
C THR A 53 5.14 -17.95 7.30
N PHE A 54 3.96 -17.62 7.84
CA PHE A 54 2.72 -17.57 7.08
C PHE A 54 2.78 -16.51 5.98
N TRP A 55 3.18 -15.28 6.31
CA TRP A 55 3.32 -14.17 5.38
C TRP A 55 4.19 -14.55 4.17
N ASN A 56 5.41 -15.02 4.43
CA ASN A 56 6.35 -15.42 3.39
C ASN A 56 5.80 -16.57 2.54
N ALA A 57 5.21 -17.60 3.16
CA ALA A 57 4.62 -18.72 2.43
C ALA A 57 3.45 -18.28 1.54
N SER A 58 2.61 -17.34 2.00
CA SER A 58 1.52 -16.78 1.20
C SER A 58 2.02 -15.96 0.00
N VAL A 59 3.05 -15.12 0.20
CA VAL A 59 3.67 -14.35 -0.88
C VAL A 59 4.26 -15.29 -1.93
N LEU A 60 5.06 -16.27 -1.50
CA LEU A 60 5.70 -17.25 -2.38
C LEU A 60 4.71 -18.12 -3.16
N ALA A 61 3.55 -18.45 -2.56
CA ALA A 61 2.50 -19.22 -3.21
C ALA A 61 1.64 -18.40 -4.19
N SER A 62 1.79 -17.07 -4.23
CA SER A 62 1.02 -16.18 -5.10
C SER A 62 1.35 -16.42 -6.57
N LYS A 63 0.30 -16.47 -7.40
CA LYS A 63 0.42 -16.53 -8.87
C LYS A 63 0.77 -15.20 -9.52
N ARG A 64 0.79 -14.09 -8.76
CA ARG A 64 0.99 -12.74 -9.30
C ARG A 64 2.45 -12.36 -9.48
N TRP A 65 3.32 -12.89 -8.64
CA TRP A 65 4.71 -12.42 -8.51
C TRP A 65 5.65 -13.18 -9.43
N THR A 66 5.73 -14.49 -9.22
CA THR A 66 6.64 -15.39 -9.94
C THR A 66 6.00 -16.77 -10.08
N TYR A 67 6.78 -17.78 -10.47
CA TYR A 67 6.29 -19.16 -10.44
C TYR A 67 5.88 -19.54 -9.00
N PRO A 68 4.62 -19.94 -8.76
CA PRO A 68 4.14 -20.22 -7.40
C PRO A 68 4.95 -21.29 -6.69
N ARG A 69 5.64 -20.89 -5.62
CA ARG A 69 6.29 -21.79 -4.66
C ARG A 69 5.27 -22.17 -3.59
N VAL A 70 4.43 -23.13 -3.94
CA VAL A 70 3.30 -23.57 -3.10
C VAL A 70 3.69 -24.56 -2.00
N LYS A 71 4.93 -25.06 -2.02
CA LYS A 71 5.37 -26.12 -1.10
C LYS A 71 5.34 -25.62 0.34
N GLU A 72 5.91 -24.45 0.58
CA GLU A 72 6.02 -23.80 1.89
C GLU A 72 4.64 -23.57 2.51
N LEU A 73 3.68 -23.06 1.73
CA LEU A 73 2.31 -22.86 2.19
C LEU A 73 1.56 -24.19 2.41
N LYS A 74 1.80 -25.20 1.55
CA LYS A 74 1.21 -26.54 1.73
C LYS A 74 1.75 -27.24 2.98
N ASP A 75 3.04 -27.13 3.24
CA ASP A 75 3.69 -27.71 4.42
C ASP A 75 3.18 -27.01 5.70
N LEU A 76 3.06 -25.68 5.67
CA LEU A 76 2.45 -24.92 6.76
C LEU A 76 0.99 -25.30 6.99
N ARG A 77 0.20 -25.42 5.92
CA ARG A 77 -1.19 -25.89 5.99
C ARG A 77 -1.28 -27.31 6.52
N LYS A 78 -0.38 -28.22 6.12
CA LYS A 78 -0.33 -29.59 6.63
C LYS A 78 0.02 -29.61 8.12
N ARG A 79 0.90 -28.73 8.58
CA ARG A 79 1.25 -28.59 10.00
C ARG A 79 0.08 -28.09 10.84
N LEU A 80 -0.61 -27.04 10.39
CA LEU A 80 -1.66 -26.37 11.16
C LEU A 80 -3.08 -26.89 10.92
N ARG A 81 -3.34 -27.58 9.81
CA ARG A 81 -4.66 -28.16 9.47
C ARG A 81 -4.60 -29.65 9.15
N GLY A 82 -3.47 -30.30 9.39
CA GLY A 82 -3.32 -31.74 9.19
C GLY A 82 -4.08 -32.55 10.23
N ARG A 83 -4.10 -33.87 10.05
CA ARG A 83 -4.79 -34.80 10.97
C ARG A 83 -4.30 -34.73 12.43
N GLN A 84 -3.05 -34.30 12.63
CA GLN A 84 -2.42 -34.18 13.95
C GLN A 84 -2.47 -32.76 14.51
N ALA A 85 -3.04 -31.79 13.76
CA ALA A 85 -3.12 -30.42 14.22
C ALA A 85 -4.27 -30.27 15.23
N SER A 86 -4.07 -29.39 16.22
CA SER A 86 -5.14 -29.05 17.15
C SER A 86 -6.24 -28.23 16.45
N ARG A 87 -7.41 -28.10 17.11
CA ARG A 87 -8.46 -27.18 16.63
C ARG A 87 -7.97 -25.73 16.63
N ASP A 88 -7.14 -25.37 17.60
CA ASP A 88 -6.60 -24.01 17.75
C ASP A 88 -5.57 -23.69 16.67
N ASP A 89 -4.76 -24.66 16.25
CA ASP A 89 -3.86 -24.52 15.09
C ASP A 89 -4.64 -24.26 13.80
N ALA A 90 -5.73 -25.01 13.60
CA ALA A 90 -6.57 -24.85 12.42
C ALA A 90 -7.26 -23.48 12.41
N ALA A 91 -7.81 -23.06 13.55
CA ALA A 91 -8.39 -21.73 13.72
C ALA A 91 -7.36 -20.61 13.51
N THR A 92 -6.13 -20.82 13.96
CA THR A 92 -5.00 -19.89 13.73
C THR A 92 -4.67 -19.76 12.26
N PHE A 93 -4.58 -20.86 11.51
CA PHE A 93 -4.33 -20.82 10.07
C PHE A 93 -5.44 -20.08 9.32
N ASP A 94 -6.70 -20.35 9.66
CA ASP A 94 -7.85 -19.73 9.00
C ASP A 94 -7.93 -18.23 9.32
N LEU A 95 -7.61 -17.83 10.55
CA LEU A 95 -7.52 -16.42 10.96
C LEU A 95 -6.43 -15.66 10.19
N LEU A 96 -5.22 -16.21 10.11
CA LEU A 96 -4.11 -15.61 9.35
C LEU A 96 -4.47 -15.51 7.86
N THR A 97 -5.17 -16.51 7.32
CA THR A 97 -5.64 -16.50 5.93
C THR A 97 -6.62 -15.36 5.67
N GLU A 98 -7.57 -15.12 6.57
CA GLU A 98 -8.54 -14.04 6.41
C GLU A 98 -7.86 -12.68 6.42
N ARG A 99 -7.03 -12.39 7.44
CA ARG A 99 -6.34 -11.09 7.55
C ARG A 99 -5.36 -10.84 6.39
N ARG A 100 -4.69 -11.88 5.90
CA ARG A 100 -3.78 -11.78 4.75
C ARG A 100 -4.49 -11.33 3.48
N ARG A 101 -5.81 -11.51 3.36
CA ARG A 101 -6.58 -11.07 2.19
C ARG A 101 -6.54 -9.57 1.99
N GLU A 102 -6.44 -8.77 3.04
CA GLU A 102 -6.39 -7.31 2.92
C GLU A 102 -5.07 -6.85 2.28
N HIS A 103 -4.00 -7.62 2.49
CA HIS A 103 -2.67 -7.31 1.98
C HIS A 103 -2.25 -8.21 0.82
N TRP A 104 -3.16 -8.97 0.20
CA TRP A 104 -2.85 -10.03 -0.79
C TRP A 104 -1.99 -9.59 -1.98
N LEU A 105 -1.90 -8.27 -2.19
CA LEU A 105 -1.08 -7.60 -3.18
C LEU A 105 0.30 -7.15 -2.73
N ASP A 106 0.65 -7.33 -1.46
CA ASP A 106 1.99 -7.03 -0.98
C ASP A 106 2.95 -8.15 -1.42
N PRO A 107 4.01 -7.82 -2.20
CA PRO A 107 4.99 -8.78 -2.68
C PRO A 107 6.16 -8.95 -1.71
N ARG A 108 6.27 -8.15 -0.64
CA ARG A 108 7.44 -8.12 0.25
C ARG A 108 7.55 -9.42 1.03
N LEU A 109 8.74 -9.96 1.10
CA LEU A 109 9.13 -11.02 2.01
C LEU A 109 9.82 -10.41 3.23
N VAL A 110 9.63 -11.01 4.39
CA VAL A 110 10.47 -10.75 5.56
C VAL A 110 11.76 -11.56 5.38
N GLY A 111 12.89 -10.88 5.19
CA GLY A 111 14.20 -11.50 5.01
C GLY A 111 14.78 -11.99 6.33
N SER A 112 15.07 -11.05 7.21
CA SER A 112 15.45 -11.26 8.61
C SER A 112 14.57 -10.42 9.52
N TRP A 113 14.43 -10.82 10.77
CA TRP A 113 13.63 -10.06 11.73
C TRP A 113 14.11 -10.28 13.16
N THR A 114 13.84 -9.29 14.02
CA THR A 114 14.02 -9.37 15.47
C THR A 114 12.76 -8.86 16.16
N TYR A 115 12.43 -9.44 17.31
CA TYR A 115 11.30 -9.01 18.13
C TYR A 115 11.74 -8.98 19.59
N ASP A 116 12.19 -7.81 20.01
CA ASP A 116 12.84 -7.60 21.30
C ASP A 116 12.33 -6.30 21.94
N ALA A 117 12.48 -6.19 23.25
CA ALA A 117 12.17 -4.97 23.98
C ALA A 117 13.22 -3.89 23.68
N ASP A 118 12.76 -2.66 23.45
CA ASP A 118 13.63 -1.49 23.42
C ASP A 118 14.06 -1.08 24.84
N ASP A 119 14.86 -0.02 24.94
CA ASP A 119 15.38 0.50 26.21
C ASP A 119 14.27 0.91 27.20
N ASN A 120 13.03 1.11 26.71
CA ASN A 120 11.86 1.44 27.52
C ASN A 120 11.01 0.21 27.86
N GLY A 121 11.47 -1.00 27.52
CA GLY A 121 10.72 -2.25 27.71
C GLY A 121 9.63 -2.48 26.66
N VAL A 122 9.50 -1.62 25.65
CA VAL A 122 8.47 -1.74 24.61
C VAL A 122 8.96 -2.69 23.52
N ARG A 123 8.21 -3.76 23.24
CA ARG A 123 8.60 -4.72 22.20
C ARG A 123 8.42 -4.13 20.82
N ARG A 124 9.47 -4.20 20.00
CA ARG A 124 9.47 -3.75 18.62
C ARG A 124 9.84 -4.89 17.68
N LEU A 125 9.09 -5.02 16.60
CA LEU A 125 9.47 -5.85 15.47
C LEU A 125 10.31 -5.01 14.52
N VAL A 126 11.49 -5.51 14.15
CA VAL A 126 12.29 -4.96 13.07
C VAL A 126 12.38 -6.03 11.99
N CYS A 127 12.11 -5.66 10.75
CA CYS A 127 12.18 -6.56 9.60
C CYS A 127 13.14 -5.99 8.56
N THR A 128 13.97 -6.84 7.96
CA THR A 128 14.56 -6.55 6.65
C THR A 128 13.60 -7.04 5.56
N MET A 129 13.53 -6.27 4.48
CA MET A 129 12.65 -6.58 3.35
C MET A 129 13.44 -7.28 2.24
N ALA A 130 12.83 -8.31 1.68
CA ALA A 130 13.28 -8.99 0.47
C ALA A 130 12.13 -9.10 -0.54
N LEU A 131 12.42 -9.49 -1.79
CA LEU A 131 11.42 -9.72 -2.83
C LEU A 131 11.55 -11.14 -3.41
N PRO A 132 10.45 -11.71 -3.94
CA PRO A 132 10.51 -12.96 -4.70
C PRO A 132 11.38 -12.82 -5.95
N ASP A 133 12.01 -13.92 -6.38
CA ASP A 133 12.80 -13.95 -7.61
C ASP A 133 11.98 -13.47 -8.82
N GLY A 134 12.56 -12.54 -9.59
CA GLY A 134 11.91 -11.94 -10.75
C GLY A 134 10.86 -10.87 -10.41
N VAL A 135 10.85 -10.36 -9.17
CA VAL A 135 10.10 -9.18 -8.75
C VAL A 135 11.07 -8.06 -8.41
N GLU A 136 10.85 -6.89 -8.99
CA GLU A 136 11.61 -5.68 -8.69
C GLU A 136 10.69 -4.64 -8.05
N ALA A 137 11.20 -3.99 -6.99
CA ALA A 137 10.51 -2.84 -6.43
C ALA A 137 10.63 -1.68 -7.39
N GLU A 138 9.50 -1.08 -7.73
CA GLU A 138 9.50 0.26 -8.29
C GLU A 138 9.92 1.23 -7.18
N ILE A 139 11.04 1.92 -7.39
CA ILE A 139 11.44 3.03 -6.53
C ILE A 139 10.52 4.20 -6.88
N PRO A 140 9.80 4.77 -5.91
CA PRO A 140 9.05 5.98 -6.13
C PRO A 140 9.90 7.08 -6.76
N PRO A 141 9.33 7.90 -7.65
CA PRO A 141 9.93 9.19 -7.94
C PRO A 141 10.15 9.96 -6.63
N PRO A 142 11.20 10.81 -6.55
CA PRO A 142 11.41 11.67 -5.39
C PRO A 142 10.16 12.51 -5.09
N ILE A 143 9.85 12.72 -3.82
CA ILE A 143 8.61 13.43 -3.40
C ILE A 143 8.54 14.84 -3.98
N GLU A 144 9.69 15.46 -4.26
CA GLU A 144 9.87 16.76 -4.88
C GLU A 144 9.32 16.84 -6.31
N GLN A 145 9.14 15.70 -6.97
CA GLN A 145 8.56 15.60 -8.31
C GLN A 145 7.06 15.27 -8.30
N ARG A 146 6.52 14.91 -7.14
CA ARG A 146 5.20 14.28 -7.03
C ARG A 146 4.13 15.26 -6.58
N VAL A 147 2.89 14.90 -6.89
CA VAL A 147 1.69 15.62 -6.46
C VAL A 147 0.76 14.63 -5.78
N ALA A 148 0.27 14.99 -4.60
CA ALA A 148 -0.72 14.21 -3.85
C ALA A 148 -1.95 15.04 -3.53
N ILE A 149 -3.11 14.38 -3.53
CA ILE A 149 -4.40 14.93 -3.12
C ILE A 149 -5.03 13.95 -2.14
N ALA A 150 -5.47 14.45 -0.98
CA ALA A 150 -6.07 13.65 0.10
C ALA A 150 -5.23 12.40 0.44
N GLY A 151 -3.92 12.61 0.60
CA GLY A 151 -2.95 11.56 0.94
C GLY A 151 -2.69 10.52 -0.17
N ARG A 152 -3.17 10.75 -1.40
CA ARG A 152 -2.91 9.86 -2.55
C ARG A 152 -2.09 10.57 -3.61
N PHE A 153 -0.94 10.00 -3.96
CA PHE A 153 -0.12 10.49 -5.07
C PHE A 153 -0.75 10.15 -6.42
N LEU A 154 -0.67 11.10 -7.35
CA LEU A 154 -1.31 10.96 -8.67
C LEU A 154 -0.66 9.86 -9.53
N ASP A 155 0.66 9.67 -9.41
CA ASP A 155 1.39 8.58 -10.08
C ASP A 155 1.01 7.19 -9.55
N GLU A 156 0.32 7.11 -8.42
CA GLU A 156 -0.14 5.87 -7.82
C GLU A 156 -1.62 5.58 -8.11
N VAL A 157 -2.35 6.49 -8.75
CA VAL A 157 -3.77 6.28 -9.06
C VAL A 157 -3.89 5.18 -10.12
N GLN A 158 -4.58 4.10 -9.76
CA GLN A 158 -4.78 2.94 -10.62
C GLN A 158 -6.25 2.85 -11.03
N ILE A 159 -6.50 2.89 -12.34
CA ILE A 159 -7.83 2.75 -12.92
C ILE A 159 -8.01 1.30 -13.37
N SER A 160 -8.96 0.59 -12.76
CA SER A 160 -9.24 -0.80 -13.13
C SER A 160 -9.76 -0.88 -14.57
N LYS A 161 -9.15 -1.76 -15.38
CA LYS A 161 -9.63 -2.10 -16.74
C LYS A 161 -10.41 -3.43 -16.76
N GLY A 162 -10.66 -4.00 -15.58
CA GLY A 162 -11.21 -5.35 -15.43
C GLY A 162 -10.14 -6.43 -15.33
N GLY A 163 -10.51 -7.55 -14.68
CA GLY A 163 -9.60 -8.66 -14.39
C GLY A 163 -8.43 -8.23 -13.51
N ASN A 164 -7.21 -8.63 -13.88
CA ASN A 164 -5.96 -8.26 -13.18
C ASN A 164 -5.22 -7.10 -13.87
N THR A 165 -5.91 -6.30 -14.68
CA THR A 165 -5.30 -5.19 -15.44
C THR A 165 -5.76 -3.84 -14.90
N ALA A 166 -4.81 -2.92 -14.77
CA ALA A 166 -5.04 -1.55 -14.37
C ALA A 166 -4.27 -0.60 -15.29
N LEU A 167 -4.71 0.65 -15.34
CA LEU A 167 -4.04 1.75 -16.00
C LEU A 167 -3.57 2.72 -14.91
N GLY A 168 -2.29 3.03 -14.91
CA GLY A 168 -1.72 4.16 -14.17
C GLY A 168 -1.03 5.12 -15.13
N PHE A 169 -0.64 6.28 -14.63
CA PHE A 169 0.13 7.27 -15.37
C PHE A 169 1.37 7.63 -14.56
N PRO A 170 2.53 7.77 -15.21
CA PRO A 170 3.77 8.05 -14.50
C PRO A 170 3.85 9.53 -14.08
N VAL A 171 4.78 9.86 -13.19
CA VAL A 171 4.87 11.19 -12.56
C VAL A 171 4.99 12.34 -13.56
N GLU A 172 5.61 12.12 -14.73
CA GLU A 172 5.80 13.15 -15.76
C GLU A 172 4.48 13.56 -16.43
N ARG A 173 3.40 12.80 -16.21
CA ARG A 173 2.04 13.12 -16.65
C ARG A 173 1.26 13.95 -15.64
N HIS A 174 1.87 14.29 -14.51
CA HIS A 174 1.27 15.07 -13.44
C HIS A 174 2.16 16.26 -13.11
N ARG A 175 1.55 17.42 -12.84
CA ARG A 175 2.30 18.64 -12.48
C ARG A 175 1.49 19.48 -11.51
N GLY A 176 2.15 20.02 -10.49
CA GLY A 176 1.58 21.00 -9.59
C GLY A 176 2.30 22.34 -9.74
N VAL A 177 1.54 23.44 -9.64
CA VAL A 177 2.06 24.81 -9.59
C VAL A 177 1.38 25.53 -8.44
N VAL A 178 2.17 26.18 -7.58
CA VAL A 178 1.66 27.02 -6.49
C VAL A 178 1.88 28.48 -6.88
N GLY A 179 0.81 29.25 -7.00
CA GLY A 179 0.86 30.69 -7.23
C GLY A 179 1.22 31.47 -5.97
N ASP A 180 1.64 32.73 -6.17
CA ASP A 180 2.06 33.62 -5.07
C ASP A 180 0.92 33.92 -4.07
N ASP A 181 -0.33 33.81 -4.52
CA ASP A 181 -1.54 33.96 -3.71
C ASP A 181 -1.91 32.70 -2.90
N GLY A 182 -1.10 31.64 -3.01
CA GLY A 182 -1.36 30.34 -2.39
C GLY A 182 -2.39 29.50 -3.15
N THR A 183 -2.82 29.91 -4.34
CA THR A 183 -3.62 29.06 -5.24
C THR A 183 -2.76 27.91 -5.74
N ALA A 184 -3.23 26.68 -5.60
CA ALA A 184 -2.57 25.50 -6.14
C ALA A 184 -3.29 25.01 -7.39
N THR A 185 -2.56 24.91 -8.51
CA THR A 185 -3.07 24.36 -9.77
C THR A 185 -2.43 23.01 -10.02
N VAL A 186 -3.25 21.98 -10.16
CA VAL A 186 -2.81 20.61 -10.43
C VAL A 186 -3.26 20.22 -11.84
N TYR A 187 -2.29 19.82 -12.66
CA TYR A 187 -2.48 19.24 -13.98
C TYR A 187 -2.32 17.74 -13.84
N THR A 188 -3.34 16.98 -14.23
CA THR A 188 -3.34 15.52 -14.10
C THR A 188 -4.09 14.88 -15.25
N MET A 189 -3.80 13.62 -15.55
CA MET A 189 -4.60 12.86 -16.50
C MET A 189 -6.06 12.78 -16.03
N MET A 190 -7.00 13.05 -16.95
CA MET A 190 -8.44 13.07 -16.67
C MET A 190 -8.93 11.77 -16.00
N PRO A 191 -8.50 10.56 -16.43
CA PRO A 191 -8.91 9.32 -15.75
C PRO A 191 -8.44 9.25 -14.29
N SER A 192 -7.28 9.81 -13.95
CA SER A 192 -6.80 9.86 -12.56
C SER A 192 -7.68 10.76 -11.70
N ALA A 193 -8.09 11.93 -12.22
CA ALA A 193 -9.01 12.83 -11.51
C ALA A 193 -10.37 12.15 -11.28
N LEU A 194 -10.92 11.51 -12.31
CA LEU A 194 -12.19 10.77 -12.21
C LEU A 194 -12.12 9.63 -11.19
N GLN A 195 -11.00 8.90 -11.14
CA GLN A 195 -10.80 7.85 -10.14
C GLN A 195 -10.76 8.42 -8.72
N LEU A 196 -10.11 9.56 -8.49
CA LEU A 196 -10.12 10.22 -7.17
C LEU A 196 -11.52 10.72 -6.76
N PHE A 197 -12.33 11.21 -7.70
CA PHE A 197 -13.74 11.51 -7.44
C PHE A 197 -14.53 10.25 -7.05
N ALA A 198 -14.36 9.16 -7.81
CA ALA A 198 -15.05 7.90 -7.56
C ALA A 198 -14.68 7.27 -6.21
N GLU A 199 -13.45 7.48 -5.74
CA GLU A 199 -12.97 7.03 -4.42
C GLU A 199 -13.38 7.97 -3.26
N GLY A 200 -14.03 9.10 -3.55
CA GLY A 200 -14.38 10.10 -2.54
C GLY A 200 -13.18 10.87 -1.97
N ARG A 201 -12.01 10.76 -2.61
CA ARG A 201 -10.78 11.46 -2.21
C ARG A 201 -10.71 12.89 -2.73
N LEU A 202 -11.35 13.15 -3.88
CA LEU A 202 -11.50 14.48 -4.45
C LEU A 202 -12.97 14.91 -4.31
N PRO A 203 -13.29 15.85 -3.39
CA PRO A 203 -14.63 16.40 -3.25
C PRO A 203 -15.07 17.19 -4.49
N PRO A 204 -16.39 17.36 -4.72
CA PRO A 204 -16.89 18.25 -5.76
C PRO A 204 -16.42 19.69 -5.54
N VAL A 205 -16.55 20.54 -6.57
CA VAL A 205 -16.20 21.96 -6.48
C VAL A 205 -16.97 22.61 -5.31
N GLY A 206 -16.24 23.28 -4.42
CA GLY A 206 -16.77 23.91 -3.22
C GLY A 206 -17.07 22.94 -2.06
N GLY A 207 -16.70 21.66 -2.19
CA GLY A 207 -16.84 20.64 -1.15
C GLY A 207 -15.81 20.77 -0.03
N ASP A 208 -15.68 19.69 0.76
CA ASP A 208 -14.80 19.66 1.92
C ASP A 208 -13.33 19.94 1.56
N PRO A 209 -12.57 20.63 2.43
CA PRO A 209 -11.15 20.82 2.21
C PRO A 209 -10.38 19.50 2.20
N VAL A 210 -9.35 19.43 1.36
CA VAL A 210 -8.43 18.29 1.28
C VAL A 210 -6.98 18.75 1.40
N GLU A 211 -6.14 17.89 1.95
CA GLU A 211 -4.69 18.08 1.92
C GLU A 211 -4.16 17.92 0.49
N VAL A 212 -3.35 18.88 0.04
CA VAL A 212 -2.64 18.80 -1.24
C VAL A 212 -1.14 18.96 -0.98
N VAL A 213 -0.37 18.07 -1.59
CA VAL A 213 1.10 18.11 -1.58
C VAL A 213 1.57 18.36 -3.00
N ILE A 214 2.43 19.36 -3.20
CA ILE A 214 3.09 19.65 -4.48
C ILE A 214 4.59 19.74 -4.23
N GLY A 215 5.35 18.84 -4.84
CA GLY A 215 6.80 18.81 -4.74
C GLY A 215 7.30 18.70 -3.30
N GLY A 216 6.73 17.78 -2.53
CA GLY A 216 7.08 17.56 -1.12
C GLY A 216 6.57 18.61 -0.13
N ARG A 217 5.95 19.70 -0.61
CA ARG A 217 5.39 20.73 0.27
C ARG A 217 3.91 20.47 0.54
N GLU A 218 3.57 20.25 1.80
CA GLU A 218 2.19 20.27 2.29
C GLU A 218 1.64 21.70 2.22
N LEU A 219 0.53 21.89 1.52
CA LEU A 219 -0.09 23.20 1.34
C LEU A 219 -1.21 23.49 2.35
N GLY A 220 -1.53 22.49 3.18
CA GLY A 220 -2.63 22.52 4.14
C GLY A 220 -3.99 22.21 3.49
N PRO A 221 -5.08 22.41 4.23
CA PRO A 221 -6.43 22.14 3.75
C PRO A 221 -6.83 23.15 2.67
N LEU A 222 -7.07 22.64 1.47
CA LEU A 222 -7.48 23.41 0.31
C LEU A 222 -8.83 22.95 -0.22
N VAL A 223 -9.66 23.89 -0.67
CA VAL A 223 -10.95 23.62 -1.32
C VAL A 223 -10.74 23.63 -2.82
N LEU A 224 -11.26 22.61 -3.51
CA LEU A 224 -11.34 22.58 -4.96
C LEU A 224 -12.33 23.65 -5.43
N THR A 225 -11.84 24.67 -6.13
CA THR A 225 -12.67 25.79 -6.62
C THR A 225 -13.03 25.69 -8.09
N GLU A 226 -12.27 24.91 -8.86
CA GLU A 226 -12.50 24.78 -10.30
C GLU A 226 -11.94 23.47 -10.86
N VAL A 227 -12.64 22.92 -11.85
CA VAL A 227 -12.19 21.81 -12.68
C VAL A 227 -12.34 22.21 -14.14
N ARG A 228 -11.25 22.16 -14.91
CA ARG A 228 -11.26 22.42 -16.35
C ARG A 228 -10.72 21.22 -17.11
N CYS A 229 -11.20 21.02 -18.34
CA CYS A 229 -10.50 20.19 -19.31
C CYS A 229 -9.35 21.01 -19.90
N GLY A 230 -8.12 20.55 -19.69
CA GLY A 230 -6.91 21.12 -20.27
C GLY A 230 -6.31 20.22 -21.34
N GLY A 231 -5.33 20.77 -22.07
CA GLY A 231 -4.55 20.06 -23.08
C GLY A 231 -3.94 21.03 -24.09
N GLU A 232 -2.68 20.80 -24.47
CA GLU A 232 -2.11 21.37 -25.69
C GLU A 232 -2.60 20.52 -26.88
N ASP A 233 -2.80 21.15 -28.05
CA ASP A 233 -3.15 20.49 -29.31
C ASP A 233 -4.42 19.60 -29.29
N TYR A 234 -5.53 20.12 -28.74
CA TYR A 234 -6.88 19.51 -28.80
C TYR A 234 -7.02 18.13 -28.14
N ARG A 235 -6.05 17.69 -27.32
CA ARG A 235 -6.20 16.48 -26.49
C ARG A 235 -6.86 16.86 -25.17
N HIS A 236 -8.13 16.47 -24.97
CA HIS A 236 -8.85 16.68 -23.71
C HIS A 236 -8.55 15.60 -22.66
N ASP A 237 -7.30 15.12 -22.61
CA ASP A 237 -6.88 14.06 -21.71
C ASP A 237 -6.33 14.57 -20.37
N LEU A 238 -6.23 15.89 -20.18
CA LEU A 238 -5.82 16.52 -18.93
C LEU A 238 -6.99 17.18 -18.19
N ALA A 239 -7.05 16.96 -16.88
CA ALA A 239 -7.82 17.75 -15.94
C ALA A 239 -6.92 18.81 -15.31
N VAL A 240 -7.41 20.05 -15.25
CA VAL A 240 -6.80 21.15 -14.50
C VAL A 240 -7.67 21.42 -13.28
N LEU A 241 -7.12 21.13 -12.11
CA LEU A 241 -7.78 21.28 -10.83
C LEU A 241 -7.21 22.50 -10.13
N VAL A 242 -8.08 23.45 -9.76
CA VAL A 242 -7.67 24.68 -9.07
C VAL A 242 -8.15 24.64 -7.64
N PHE A 243 -7.21 24.75 -6.71
CA PHE A 243 -7.41 24.68 -5.28
C PHE A 243 -7.07 26.02 -4.63
N ARG A 244 -7.85 26.41 -3.62
CA ARG A 244 -7.60 27.61 -2.80
C ARG A 244 -7.69 27.27 -1.33
N ARG A 245 -6.98 28.03 -0.49
CA ARG A 245 -7.07 27.89 0.97
C ARG A 245 -8.51 27.95 1.43
N ALA A 246 -8.89 26.98 2.26
CA ALA A 246 -10.13 27.06 2.99
C ALA A 246 -10.15 28.40 3.74
N LYS A 247 -11.23 29.18 3.59
CA LYS A 247 -11.41 30.35 4.45
C LYS A 247 -11.57 29.81 5.86
N VAL A 248 -10.61 30.09 6.72
CA VAL A 248 -10.80 29.91 8.16
C VAL A 248 -11.85 30.94 8.54
N GLU A 249 -13.11 30.52 8.63
CA GLU A 249 -14.10 31.31 9.33
C GLU A 249 -13.61 31.41 10.77
N ALA A 250 -13.05 32.57 11.13
CA ALA A 250 -12.74 32.90 12.49
C ALA A 250 -14.06 32.88 13.26
N SER A 251 -14.35 31.76 13.91
CA SER A 251 -15.45 31.65 14.85
C SER A 251 -15.24 32.71 15.92
N ARG A 252 -16.05 33.76 15.87
CA ARG A 252 -16.24 34.73 16.97
C ARG A 252 -17.26 34.19 17.95
#